data_AF-A0A9E4VMP2-F1
#
_entry.id   AF-A0A9E4VMP2-F1
#
_cell.length_a   1.000
_cell.length_b   1.000
_cell.length_c   1.000
_cell.angle_alpha   90.00
_cell.angle_beta   90.00
_cell.angle_gamma   90.00
#
_symmetry.space_group_name_H-M   'P 1'
#
loop_
_entity.id
_entity.type
_entity.pdbx_description
1 polymer ?
#
loop_
_entity_poly.entity_id
_entity_poly.type
_entity_poly.pdbx_seq_one_letter_code
_entity_poly.pdbx_strand_id
1 'polypeptide(L)'
;GVGYRVQQSGQGITLSVMYSHTVDIQPPEGVTLQVEGNNRITVKGIDKQKVGQLAAQIRKVRPPNIYTGKGIRYLGEQIRLKPGKSARRA
;
A
#
# COMPACT_ATOMS: atom_id res chain seq x y z
N GLY A 1 5.50 5.52 -5.24
CA GLY A 1 6.92 5.87 -5.42
C GLY A 1 7.40 5.34 -6.75
N VAL A 2 8.55 5.78 -7.27
CA VAL A 2 9.12 5.22 -8.52
C VAL A 2 9.32 3.72 -8.33
N GLY A 3 8.82 2.90 -9.25
CA GLY A 3 8.90 1.43 -9.20
C GLY A 3 7.91 0.73 -8.26
N TYR A 4 6.98 1.46 -7.64
CA TYR A 4 5.92 0.87 -6.82
C TYR A 4 4.71 0.64 -7.72
N ARG A 5 4.28 -0.60 -7.85
CA ARG A 5 3.09 -0.97 -8.62
C ARG A 5 2.34 -2.11 -7.96
N VAL A 6 1.04 -2.14 -8.19
CA VAL A 6 0.15 -3.24 -7.87
C VAL A 6 -0.36 -3.85 -9.16
N GLN A 7 -0.48 -5.17 -9.16
CA GLN A 7 -1.15 -5.93 -10.22
C GLN A 7 -2.23 -6.79 -9.59
N GLN A 8 -3.36 -6.93 -10.29
CA GLN A 8 -4.42 -7.84 -9.90
C GLN A 8 -4.00 -9.26 -10.30
N SER A 9 -4.03 -10.20 -9.36
CA SER A 9 -3.68 -11.61 -9.57
C SER A 9 -4.88 -12.48 -9.18
N GLY A 10 -5.79 -12.67 -10.13
CA GLY A 10 -7.09 -13.32 -9.88
C GLY A 10 -7.91 -12.55 -8.84
N GLN A 11 -8.25 -13.22 -7.74
CA GLN A 11 -8.93 -12.60 -6.59
C GLN A 11 -7.96 -11.84 -5.67
N GLY A 12 -6.66 -12.12 -5.76
CA GLY A 12 -5.59 -11.49 -4.98
C GLY A 12 -4.93 -10.30 -5.68
N ILE A 13 -3.91 -9.76 -5.01
CA ILE A 13 -3.06 -8.71 -5.54
C ILE A 13 -1.58 -9.08 -5.39
N THR A 14 -0.80 -8.68 -6.38
CA THR A 14 0.66 -8.79 -6.38
C THR A 14 1.26 -7.40 -6.22
N LEU A 15 2.08 -7.22 -5.19
CA LEU A 15 2.76 -5.97 -4.85
C LEU A 15 4.21 -6.01 -5.32
N SER A 16 4.57 -5.05 -6.18
CA SER A 16 5.97 -4.72 -6.48
C SER A 16 6.33 -3.45 -5.72
N VAL A 17 6.95 -3.58 -4.53
CA VAL A 17 7.29 -2.45 -3.64
C VAL A 17 8.79 -2.31 -3.41
N MET A 18 9.59 -2.61 -4.44
CA MET A 18 11.07 -2.62 -4.40
C MET A 18 11.65 -3.61 -3.37
N TYR A 19 10.97 -4.72 -3.14
CA TYR A 19 11.60 -5.93 -2.63
C TYR A 19 12.23 -6.72 -3.78
N SER A 20 13.19 -7.59 -3.46
CA SER A 20 13.81 -8.48 -4.46
C SER A 20 12.83 -9.48 -5.06
N HIS A 21 11.74 -9.78 -4.35
CA HIS A 21 10.64 -10.64 -4.78
C HIS A 21 9.31 -9.87 -4.72
N THR A 22 8.31 -10.33 -5.47
CA THR A 22 6.95 -9.82 -5.39
C THR A 22 6.24 -10.33 -4.14
N VAL A 23 5.35 -9.52 -3.57
CA VAL A 23 4.55 -9.92 -2.41
C VAL A 23 3.11 -10.15 -2.85
N ASP A 24 2.67 -11.40 -2.75
CA ASP A 24 1.29 -11.78 -3.08
C ASP A 24 0.42 -11.74 -1.83
N ILE A 25 -0.76 -11.14 -1.96
CA ILE A 25 -1.76 -11.05 -0.89
C ILE A 25 -3.07 -11.61 -1.41
N GLN A 26 -3.58 -12.62 -0.71
CA GLN A 26 -4.89 -13.21 -0.98
C GLN A 26 -5.92 -12.63 -0.01
N PRO A 27 -7.11 -12.22 -0.49
CA PRO A 27 -8.15 -11.74 0.38
C PRO A 27 -8.79 -12.90 1.17
N PRO A 28 -9.19 -12.68 2.43
CA PRO A 28 -10.04 -13.60 3.16
C PRO A 28 -11.47 -13.59 2.60
N GLU A 29 -12.25 -14.63 2.89
CA GLU A 29 -13.63 -14.76 2.41
C GLU A 29 -14.50 -13.56 2.78
N GLY A 30 -15.30 -13.11 1.80
CA GLY A 30 -16.21 -11.96 1.94
C GLY A 30 -15.55 -10.59 1.77
N VAL A 31 -14.25 -10.55 1.40
CA VAL A 31 -13.53 -9.33 1.04
C VAL A 31 -13.01 -9.44 -0.39
N THR A 32 -13.15 -8.36 -1.15
CA THR A 32 -12.70 -8.24 -2.54
C THR A 32 -11.66 -7.13 -2.64
N LEU A 33 -10.65 -7.39 -3.46
CA LEU A 33 -9.60 -6.43 -3.78
C LEU A 33 -9.77 -5.98 -5.23
N GLN A 34 -9.84 -4.67 -5.43
CA GLN A 34 -9.89 -4.05 -6.74
C GLN A 34 -8.68 -3.15 -6.91
N VAL A 35 -8.03 -3.27 -8.05
CA VAL A 35 -6.89 -2.44 -8.42
C VAL A 35 -7.35 -1.39 -9.41
N GLU A 36 -7.17 -0.11 -9.07
CA GLU A 36 -7.45 1.00 -9.96
C GLU A 36 -6.13 1.56 -10.52
N GLY A 37 -5.91 1.34 -11.81
CA GLY A 37 -4.64 1.66 -12.47
C GLY A 37 -3.51 0.79 -11.91
N ASN A 38 -2.41 1.42 -11.51
CA ASN A 38 -1.23 0.72 -10.98
C ASN A 38 -0.90 1.06 -9.52
N ASN A 39 -1.59 2.05 -8.93
CA ASN A 39 -1.17 2.70 -7.69
C ASN A 39 -2.26 2.80 -6.61
N ARG A 40 -3.50 2.38 -6.90
CA ARG A 40 -4.62 2.43 -5.97
C ARG A 40 -5.21 1.04 -5.76
N ILE A 41 -5.46 0.72 -4.50
CA ILE A 41 -6.08 -0.53 -4.08
C ILE A 41 -7.35 -0.14 -3.33
N THR A 42 -8.48 -0.69 -3.78
CA THR A 42 -9.78 -0.52 -3.15
C THR A 42 -10.16 -1.84 -2.50
N VAL A 43 -10.33 -1.84 -1.19
CA VAL A 43 -10.75 -3.01 -0.40
C VAL A 43 -12.24 -2.88 -0.12
N LYS A 44 -13.05 -3.84 -0.58
CA LYS A 44 -14.51 -3.87 -0.39
C LYS A 44 -14.90 -5.15 0.33
N GLY A 45 -15.84 -5.10 1.26
CA GLY A 45 -16.32 -6.28 1.96
C GLY A 45 -17.51 -5.98 2.84
N ILE A 46 -18.17 -7.04 3.30
CA ILE A 46 -19.38 -6.96 4.13
C ILE A 46 -19.00 -6.62 5.59
N ASP A 47 -17.89 -7.18 6.07
CA ASP A 47 -17.42 -7.01 7.46
C ASP A 47 -16.31 -5.95 7.56
N LYS A 48 -16.59 -4.91 8.36
CA LYS A 48 -15.66 -3.80 8.64
C LYS A 48 -14.36 -4.26 9.30
N GLN A 49 -14.40 -5.27 10.17
CA GLN A 49 -13.21 -5.76 10.86
C GLN A 49 -12.25 -6.43 9.86
N LYS A 50 -12.77 -7.34 9.02
CA LYS A 50 -11.99 -8.01 7.98
C LYS A 50 -11.42 -7.02 6.96
N VAL A 51 -12.22 -6.05 6.50
CA VAL A 51 -11.77 -5.00 5.58
C VAL A 51 -10.63 -4.17 6.21
N GLY A 52 -10.79 -3.74 7.46
CA GLY A 52 -9.76 -2.97 8.17
C GLY A 52 -8.48 -3.78 8.40
N GLN A 53 -8.61 -5.05 8.79
CA GLN A 53 -7.47 -5.95 9.01
C GLN A 53 -6.67 -6.17 7.73
N LEU A 54 -7.35 -6.44 6.60
CA LEU A 54 -6.68 -6.64 5.32
C LEU A 54 -5.99 -5.35 4.86
N ALA A 55 -6.66 -4.20 4.97
CA ALA A 55 -6.07 -2.91 4.63
C ALA A 55 -4.83 -2.59 5.50
N ALA A 56 -4.86 -2.96 6.78
CA ALA A 56 -3.72 -2.83 7.67
C ALA A 56 -2.57 -3.79 7.32
N GLN A 57 -2.88 -5.04 6.95
CA GLN A 57 -1.87 -6.00 6.47
C GLN A 57 -1.16 -5.50 5.21
N ILE A 58 -1.91 -4.97 4.23
CA ILE A 58 -1.34 -4.39 3.01
C ILE A 58 -0.40 -3.21 3.36
N ARG A 59 -0.81 -2.30 4.25
CA ARG A 59 0.04 -1.18 4.71
C ARG A 59 1.30 -1.65 5.45
N LYS A 60 1.22 -2.71 6.25
CA LYS A 60 2.36 -3.27 6.99
C LYS A 60 3.47 -3.78 6.08
N VAL A 61 3.17 -4.21 4.85
CA VAL A 61 4.19 -4.68 3.90
C VAL A 61 5.25 -3.62 3.63
N ARG A 62 4.84 -2.36 3.45
CA ARG A 62 5.75 -1.24 3.25
C ARG A 62 5.12 0.06 3.77
N PRO A 63 5.26 0.36 5.08
CA PRO A 63 4.70 1.57 5.65
C PRO A 63 5.35 2.82 5.03
N PRO A 64 4.66 3.98 5.08
CA PRO A 64 5.19 5.21 4.51
C PRO A 64 6.44 5.64 5.27
N ASN A 65 7.51 5.90 4.53
CA ASN A 65 8.77 6.35 5.10
C ASN A 65 8.65 7.79 5.63
N ILE A 66 9.17 8.04 6.84
CA ILE A 66 9.09 9.32 7.55
C ILE A 66 9.84 10.47 6.85
N TYR A 67 10.81 10.19 5.99
CA TYR A 67 11.59 11.23 5.29
C TYR A 67 11.10 11.48 3.86
N THR A 68 10.64 10.44 3.16
CA THR A 68 10.29 10.53 1.73
C THR A 68 8.80 10.39 1.44
N GLY A 69 7.99 9.96 2.41
CA GLY A 69 6.57 9.66 2.23
C GLY A 69 6.30 8.48 1.29
N LYS A 70 7.34 7.81 0.79
CA LYS A 70 7.21 6.65 -0.11
C LYS A 70 6.80 5.43 0.69
N GLY A 71 5.80 4.72 0.20
CA GLY A 71 5.25 3.51 0.80
C GLY A 71 3.76 3.39 0.47
N ILE A 72 3.11 2.46 1.15
CA ILE A 72 1.67 2.26 1.08
C ILE A 72 1.02 3.11 2.17
N ARG A 73 0.03 3.93 1.79
CA ARG A 73 -0.68 4.84 2.69
C ARG A 73 -2.17 4.77 2.43
N TYR A 74 -2.97 5.17 3.41
CA TYR A 74 -4.40 5.33 3.22
C TYR A 74 -4.71 6.58 2.38
N LEU A 75 -5.89 6.58 1.75
CA LEU A 75 -6.41 7.75 1.05
C LEU A 75 -6.61 8.89 2.06
N GLY A 76 -6.01 10.05 1.80
CA GLY A 76 -6.10 11.21 2.69
C GLY A 76 -5.20 11.19 3.93
N GLU A 77 -4.35 10.15 4.12
CA GLU A 77 -3.41 10.10 5.26
C GLU A 77 -2.35 11.21 5.15
N GLN A 78 -2.28 12.09 6.16
CA GLN A 78 -1.24 13.11 6.27
C GLN A 78 0.01 12.52 6.94
N ILE A 79 1.09 12.37 6.17
CA ILE A 79 2.36 11.84 6.66
C ILE A 79 3.23 12.99 7.13
N ARG A 80 3.64 12.97 8.41
CA ARG A 80 4.61 13.93 8.94
C ARG A 80 5.99 13.62 8.35
N LEU A 81 6.44 14.45 7.42
CA LEU A 81 7.76 14.36 6.83
C LEU A 81 8.78 15.02 7.75
N LYS A 82 9.83 14.28 8.13
CA LYS A 82 11.01 14.88 8.76
C LYS A 82 11.95 15.40 7.67
N PRO A 83 12.58 16.57 7.86
CA PRO A 83 13.64 17.00 6.96
C PRO A 83 14.73 15.93 6.95
N GLY A 84 15.16 15.54 5.75
CA GLY A 84 16.27 14.60 5.55
C GLY A 84 17.61 15.28 5.81
N LYS A 85 18.51 15.26 4.84
CA LYS A 85 19.74 16.08 4.93
C LYS A 85 19.33 17.55 5.04
N SER A 86 19.66 18.20 6.15
CA SER A 86 19.47 19.65 6.40
C SER A 86 20.25 20.56 5.45
N ALA A 87 20.89 20.01 4.40
CA ALA A 87 21.60 20.72 3.36
C ALA A 87 20.95 20.44 1.99
N ARG A 88 19.78 21.01 1.76
CA ARG A 88 19.41 21.52 0.43
C ARG A 88 18.44 22.68 0.60
N ARG A 89 19.00 23.81 1.04
CA ARG A 89 18.53 25.12 0.59
C ARG A 89 19.24 25.39 -0.73
N ALA A 90 18.47 25.40 -1.81
CA ALA A 90 18.59 26.20 -3.02
C ALA A 90 17.35 25.86 -3.85
#